data_AF-A0A959SF91-F1
#
_entry.id   AF-A0A959SF91-F1
#
_cell.length_a   1.000
_cell.length_b   1.000
_cell.length_c   1.000
_cell.angle_alpha   90.00
_cell.angle_beta   90.00
_cell.angle_gamma   90.00
#
_symmetry.space_group_name_H-M   'P 1'
#
loop_
_entity.id
_entity.type
_entity.pdbx_description
1 polymer ?
#
loop_
_entity_poly.entity_id
_entity_poly.type
_entity_poly.pdbx_seq_one_letter_code
_entity_poly.pdbx_strand_id
1 'polypeptide(L)'
;MKHRIASTLLLLSALTLTSCRLAECMTGNGEVEKRALEIQPFHGIVVEGSMDVQLMKADVQQITVEGQANLIDKLNKEVRDGLWHIGIDDCYRTNKPFVVHIAIPTVDRVIVE
;
A
#
# COMPACT_ATOMS: atom_id res chain seq x y z
N MET A 1 28.74 -35.42 35.97
CA MET A 1 28.92 -34.87 34.60
C MET A 1 27.61 -34.77 33.79
N LYS A 2 26.65 -35.70 33.90
CA LYS A 2 25.38 -35.69 33.13
C LYS A 2 24.47 -34.47 33.38
N HIS A 3 24.41 -33.97 34.61
CA HIS A 3 23.60 -32.79 34.96
C HIS A 3 24.15 -31.46 34.42
N ARG A 4 25.48 -31.35 34.21
CA ARG A 4 26.07 -30.11 33.66
C ARG A 4 25.76 -29.94 32.18
N ILE A 5 25.71 -31.03 31.43
CA ILE A 5 25.37 -31.04 30.00
C ILE A 5 23.88 -30.70 29.79
N ALA A 6 23.00 -31.22 30.66
CA ALA A 6 21.57 -30.90 30.62
C ALA A 6 21.27 -29.42 30.92
N SER A 7 21.98 -28.81 31.87
CA SER A 7 21.83 -27.38 32.19
C SER A 7 22.35 -26.45 31.09
N THR A 8 23.40 -26.84 30.36
CA THR A 8 23.93 -26.03 29.25
C THR A 8 23.04 -26.10 28.01
N LEU A 9 22.34 -27.22 27.79
CA LEU A 9 21.41 -27.38 26.67
C LEU A 9 20.10 -26.58 26.86
N LEU A 10 19.66 -26.41 28.11
CA LEU A 10 18.45 -25.66 28.45
C LEU A 10 18.62 -24.12 28.33
N LEU A 11 19.84 -23.60 28.42
CA LEU A 11 20.13 -22.18 28.21
C LEU A 11 20.17 -21.78 26.72
N LEU A 12 20.50 -22.72 25.83
CA LEU A 12 20.65 -22.44 24.39
C LEU A 12 19.30 -22.39 23.66
N SER A 13 18.25 -23.02 24.21
CA SER A 13 16.89 -23.03 23.64
C SER A 13 16.08 -21.76 23.93
N ALA A 14 16.56 -20.88 24.82
CA ALA A 14 15.85 -19.64 25.18
C ALA A 14 16.11 -18.46 24.21
N LEU A 15 17.10 -18.56 23.32
CA LEU A 15 17.47 -17.48 22.39
C LEU A 15 16.72 -17.51 21.04
N THR A 16 15.85 -18.50 20.78
CA THR A 16 15.19 -18.64 19.47
C THR A 16 13.80 -17.98 19.38
N LEU A 17 13.37 -17.21 20.40
CA LEU A 17 12.00 -16.65 20.46
C LEU A 17 11.85 -15.21 19.91
N THR A 18 12.88 -14.58 19.35
CA THR A 18 12.84 -13.15 19.00
C THR A 18 12.56 -12.84 17.52
N SER A 19 12.05 -13.76 16.71
CA SER A 19 11.84 -13.49 15.27
C SER A 19 10.43 -13.00 14.88
N CYS A 20 9.54 -12.73 15.83
CA CYS A 20 8.30 -11.99 15.53
C CYS A 20 8.63 -10.50 15.38
N ARG A 21 9.17 -10.11 14.24
CA ARG A 21 9.08 -8.71 13.79
C ARG A 21 7.61 -8.47 13.46
N LEU A 22 6.85 -7.95 14.41
CA LEU A 22 5.61 -7.22 14.10
C LEU A 22 6.02 -6.13 13.11
N ALA A 23 5.69 -6.30 11.83
CA ALA A 23 5.92 -5.27 10.84
C ALA A 23 5.14 -4.04 11.32
N GLU A 24 5.87 -2.99 11.69
CA GLU A 24 5.25 -1.72 12.07
C GLU A 24 4.61 -1.12 10.82
N CYS A 25 3.29 -1.21 10.73
CA CYS A 25 2.57 -0.60 9.62
C CYS A 25 2.59 0.91 9.75
N MET A 26 2.84 1.59 8.63
CA MET A 26 2.79 3.03 8.57
C MET A 26 1.38 3.51 8.95
N THR A 27 1.29 4.35 9.98
CA THR A 27 0.01 4.97 10.36
C THR A 27 -0.16 6.26 9.58
N GLY A 28 -1.31 6.43 8.94
CA GLY A 28 -1.67 7.69 8.29
C GLY A 28 -1.71 8.83 9.31
N ASN A 29 -1.09 9.97 8.99
CA ASN A 29 -0.93 11.07 9.93
C ASN A 29 -1.47 12.39 9.34
N GLY A 30 -1.82 13.32 10.23
CA GLY A 30 -2.36 14.63 9.84
C GLY A 30 -3.78 14.57 9.29
N GLU A 31 -4.17 15.67 8.63
CA GLU A 31 -5.48 15.84 8.01
C GLU A 31 -5.55 15.25 6.60
N VAL A 32 -6.78 15.02 6.14
CA VAL A 32 -7.03 14.63 4.75
C VAL A 32 -6.80 15.85 3.86
N GLU A 33 -6.02 15.65 2.81
CA GLU A 33 -5.81 16.63 1.75
C GLU A 33 -6.22 16.05 0.39
N LYS A 34 -6.39 16.94 -0.59
CA LYS A 34 -6.60 16.57 -1.99
C LYS A 34 -5.38 16.95 -2.79
N ARG A 35 -4.80 15.98 -3.49
CA ARG A 35 -3.60 16.17 -4.29
C ARG A 35 -3.80 15.67 -5.71
N ALA A 36 -3.55 16.52 -6.69
CA ALA A 36 -3.45 16.10 -8.08
C ALA A 36 -2.16 15.29 -8.27
N LEU A 37 -2.25 14.17 -8.98
CA LEU A 37 -1.08 13.35 -9.33
C LEU A 37 -0.86 13.35 -10.84
N GLU A 38 0.39 13.51 -11.23
CA GLU A 38 0.84 13.24 -12.59
C GLU A 38 1.27 11.77 -12.68
N ILE A 39 0.49 10.99 -13.40
CA ILE A 39 0.73 9.56 -13.69
C ILE A 39 0.89 9.43 -15.20
N GLN A 40 1.75 8.52 -15.66
CA GLN A 40 1.85 8.22 -17.09
C GLN A 40 0.49 7.79 -17.66
N PRO A 41 0.21 7.97 -18.97
CA PRO A 41 -1.04 7.51 -19.57
C PRO A 41 -1.27 6.00 -19.35
N PHE A 42 -2.49 5.63 -18.95
CA PHE A 42 -2.91 4.23 -18.79
C PHE A 42 -4.33 4.02 -19.30
N HIS A 43 -4.69 2.76 -19.58
CA HIS A 43 -6.03 2.37 -20.05
C HIS A 43 -6.68 1.30 -19.16
N GLY A 44 -6.00 0.88 -18.09
CA GLY A 44 -6.56 0.01 -17.06
C GLY A 44 -5.88 0.21 -15.72
N ILE A 45 -6.41 -0.47 -14.70
CA ILE A 45 -5.93 -0.36 -13.32
C ILE A 45 -5.82 -1.72 -12.65
N VAL A 46 -4.86 -1.81 -11.74
CA VAL A 46 -4.75 -2.87 -10.73
C VAL A 46 -4.81 -2.18 -9.38
N VAL A 47 -5.74 -2.59 -8.52
CA VAL A 47 -5.93 -2.01 -7.19
C VAL A 47 -5.49 -3.01 -6.15
N GLU A 48 -4.51 -2.62 -5.35
CA GLU A 48 -3.86 -3.44 -4.34
C GLU A 48 -4.09 -2.81 -2.95
N GLY A 49 -4.72 -3.56 -2.04
CA GLY A 49 -4.94 -3.12 -0.66
C GLY A 49 -6.24 -2.35 -0.43
N SER A 50 -6.32 -1.66 0.71
CA SER A 50 -7.58 -1.12 1.24
C SER A 50 -7.75 0.37 0.94
N MET A 51 -8.27 0.69 -0.24
CA MET A 51 -8.63 2.06 -0.62
C MET A 51 -9.85 2.07 -1.54
N ASP A 52 -10.50 3.23 -1.62
CA ASP A 52 -11.58 3.45 -2.58
C ASP A 52 -10.99 3.97 -3.89
N VAL A 53 -11.47 3.45 -5.01
CA VAL A 53 -11.10 3.94 -6.34
C VAL A 53 -12.37 4.30 -7.10
N GLN A 54 -12.45 5.55 -7.54
CA GLN A 54 -13.60 6.09 -8.27
C GLN A 54 -13.21 6.40 -9.70
N LEU A 55 -13.76 5.64 -10.65
CA LEU A 55 -13.47 5.81 -12.07
C LEU A 55 -14.60 6.58 -12.74
N MET A 56 -14.24 7.62 -13.47
CA MET A 56 -15.13 8.36 -14.35
C MET A 56 -14.55 8.39 -15.77
N LYS A 57 -15.43 8.38 -16.77
CA LYS A 57 -15.02 8.60 -18.15
C LYS A 57 -14.84 10.09 -18.41
N ALA A 58 -13.72 10.50 -19.00
CA ALA A 58 -13.45 11.86 -19.43
C ALA A 58 -12.47 11.89 -20.61
N ASP A 59 -12.47 12.94 -21.43
CA ASP A 59 -11.62 13.02 -22.63
C ASP A 59 -10.13 13.18 -22.31
N VAL A 60 -9.79 13.61 -21.09
CA VAL A 60 -8.42 13.86 -20.64
C VAL A 60 -8.16 13.12 -19.34
N GLN A 61 -6.98 12.49 -19.24
CA GLN A 61 -6.54 11.81 -18.02
C GLN A 61 -6.35 12.83 -16.88
N GLN A 62 -7.06 12.63 -15.77
CA GLN A 62 -6.90 13.41 -14.53
C GLN A 62 -6.97 12.48 -13.32
N ILE A 63 -6.01 12.63 -12.40
CA ILE A 63 -5.94 11.86 -11.17
C ILE A 63 -5.92 12.84 -10.00
N THR A 64 -6.81 12.64 -9.04
CA THR A 64 -6.80 13.34 -7.75
C THR A 64 -6.94 12.32 -6.63
N VAL A 65 -6.10 12.44 -5.61
CA VAL A 65 -6.14 11.56 -4.45
C VAL A 65 -6.57 12.36 -3.23
N GLU A 66 -7.60 11.86 -2.54
CA GLU A 66 -8.04 12.34 -1.23
C GLU A 66 -7.46 11.41 -0.16
N GLY A 67 -6.62 11.93 0.73
CA GLY A 67 -6.01 11.12 1.78
C GLY A 67 -5.03 11.90 2.65
N GLN A 68 -4.45 11.22 3.63
CA GLN A 68 -3.38 11.78 4.46
C GLN A 68 -2.06 11.84 3.69
N ALA A 69 -1.33 12.96 3.79
CA ALA A 69 -0.17 13.26 2.96
C ALA A 69 0.88 12.14 2.92
N ASN A 70 1.20 11.55 4.06
CA ASN A 70 2.21 10.48 4.15
C ASN A 70 1.79 9.18 3.45
N LEU A 71 0.49 8.92 3.32
CA LEU A 71 -0.02 7.79 2.56
C LEU A 71 -0.01 8.09 1.06
N ILE A 72 -0.41 9.30 0.67
CA ILE A 72 -0.36 9.76 -0.73
C ILE A 72 1.08 9.72 -1.27
N ASP A 73 2.06 10.10 -0.44
CA ASP A 73 3.49 10.06 -0.77
C ASP A 73 4.01 8.66 -1.07
N LYS A 74 3.34 7.64 -0.52
CA LYS A 74 3.70 6.22 -0.64
C LYS A 74 2.90 5.48 -1.71
N LEU A 75 1.93 6.14 -2.33
CA LEU A 75 1.15 5.53 -3.40
C LEU A 75 2.05 5.20 -4.60
N ASN A 76 1.98 3.96 -5.07
CA ASN A 76 2.66 3.52 -6.27
C ASN A 76 2.09 4.26 -7.49
N LYS A 77 2.97 4.76 -8.35
CA LYS A 77 2.66 5.56 -9.55
C LYS A 77 3.10 4.86 -10.85
N GLU A 78 3.52 3.61 -10.74
CA GLU A 78 4.08 2.86 -11.84
C GLU A 78 2.97 2.36 -12.77
N VAL A 79 3.17 2.59 -14.07
CA VAL A 79 2.34 2.04 -15.13
C VAL A 79 3.11 0.93 -15.82
N ARG A 80 2.60 -0.30 -15.78
CA ARG A 80 3.17 -1.47 -16.45
C ARG A 80 2.15 -2.06 -17.40
N ASP A 81 2.56 -2.30 -18.65
CA ASP A 81 1.69 -2.82 -19.71
C ASP A 81 0.38 -2.03 -19.91
N GLY A 82 0.44 -0.72 -19.72
CA GLY A 82 -0.73 0.18 -19.82
C GLY A 82 -1.68 0.14 -18.62
N LEU A 83 -1.30 -0.56 -17.55
CA LEU A 83 -2.05 -0.64 -16.29
C LEU A 83 -1.34 0.14 -15.19
N TRP A 84 -2.06 1.07 -14.55
CA TRP A 84 -1.56 1.69 -13.33
C TRP A 84 -1.78 0.74 -12.14
N HIS A 85 -0.69 0.39 -11.46
CA HIS A 85 -0.73 -0.37 -10.20
C HIS A 85 -0.91 0.60 -9.03
N ILE A 86 -2.12 0.63 -8.50
CA ILE A 86 -2.57 1.53 -7.44
C ILE A 86 -2.48 0.77 -6.13
N GLY A 87 -1.50 1.14 -5.30
CA GLY A 87 -1.28 0.48 -4.02
C GLY A 87 -0.20 1.16 -3.21
N ILE A 88 0.03 0.67 -2.00
CA ILE A 88 1.23 0.97 -1.21
C ILE A 88 1.92 -0.36 -0.96
N ASP A 89 3.19 -0.47 -1.35
CA ASP A 89 3.97 -1.72 -1.25
C ASP A 89 4.13 -2.19 0.22
N ASP A 90 4.16 -1.25 1.16
CA ASP A 90 4.25 -1.48 2.59
C ASP A 90 2.86 -1.52 3.26
N CYS A 91 2.74 -2.22 4.39
CA CYS A 91 1.50 -2.18 5.15
C CYS A 91 1.23 -0.79 5.76
N TYR A 92 -0.01 -0.34 5.67
CA TYR A 92 -0.46 0.91 6.29
C TYR A 92 -1.77 0.72 7.05
N ARG A 93 -2.09 1.69 7.91
CA ARG A 93 -3.36 1.77 8.63
C ARG A 93 -3.84 3.21 8.66
N THR A 94 -5.12 3.42 8.41
CA THR A 94 -5.79 4.70 8.60
C THR A 94 -7.25 4.50 8.95
N ASN A 95 -7.82 5.47 9.66
CA ASN A 95 -9.25 5.60 9.95
C ASN A 95 -9.88 6.78 9.20
N LYS A 96 -9.13 7.42 8.30
CA LYS A 96 -9.59 8.52 7.45
C LYS A 96 -9.77 8.03 6.01
N PRO A 97 -10.57 8.72 5.18
CA PRO A 97 -10.71 8.38 3.76
C PRO A 97 -9.36 8.30 3.04
N PHE A 98 -9.23 7.30 2.17
CA PHE A 98 -8.16 7.20 1.18
C PHE A 98 -8.78 6.81 -0.15
N VAL A 99 -8.99 7.82 -1.01
CA VAL A 99 -9.79 7.71 -2.23
C VAL A 99 -8.96 8.17 -3.42
N VAL A 100 -8.88 7.35 -4.46
CA VAL A 100 -8.24 7.68 -5.73
C VAL A 100 -9.33 7.98 -6.75
N HIS A 101 -9.46 9.24 -7.16
CA HIS A 101 -10.36 9.67 -8.24
C HIS A 101 -9.61 9.65 -9.57
N ILE A 102 -10.16 8.92 -10.53
CA ILE A 102 -9.55 8.69 -11.85
C ILE A 102 -10.54 9.10 -12.92
N ALA A 103 -10.16 10.04 -13.76
CA ALA A 103 -10.88 10.39 -14.98
C ALA A 103 -10.02 9.98 -16.18
N ILE A 104 -10.49 9.06 -17.03
CA ILE A 104 -9.74 8.64 -18.25
C ILE A 104 -10.67 8.39 -19.45
N PRO A 105 -10.15 8.44 -20.70
CA PRO A 105 -10.96 8.27 -21.91
C PRO A 105 -11.59 6.88 -22.04
N THR A 106 -10.84 5.85 -21.69
CA THR A 106 -11.22 4.45 -21.84
C THR A 106 -10.64 3.64 -20.69
N VAL A 107 -11.43 2.70 -20.17
CA VAL A 107 -11.00 1.67 -19.22
C VAL A 107 -11.29 0.33 -19.87
N ASP A 108 -10.28 -0.49 -20.14
CA ASP A 108 -10.46 -1.83 -20.72
C ASP A 108 -10.22 -2.96 -19.71
N ARG A 109 -9.49 -2.67 -18.61
CA ARG A 109 -9.14 -3.64 -17.57
C ARG A 109 -9.22 -3.02 -16.18
N VAL A 110 -9.87 -3.75 -15.26
CA VAL A 110 -9.92 -3.46 -13.83
C VAL A 110 -9.65 -4.75 -13.08
N ILE A 111 -8.62 -4.75 -12.25
CA ILE A 111 -8.20 -5.88 -11.41
C ILE A 111 -8.16 -5.39 -9.96
N VAL A 112 -8.67 -6.20 -9.03
CA VAL A 112 -8.66 -5.92 -7.59
C VAL A 112 -8.03 -7.11 -6.89
N GLU A 113 -6.99 -6.86 -6.09
CA GLU A 113 -6.19 -7.86 -5.36
C GLU A 113 -6.33 -7.73 -3.83
#